data_AF-A0A6A4AXC2-F1
#
_entry.id   AF-A0A6A4AXC2-F1
#
_cell.length_a   1.000
_cell.length_b   1.000
_cell.length_c   1.000
_cell.angle_alpha   90.00
_cell.angle_beta   90.00
_cell.angle_gamma   90.00
#
_symmetry.space_group_name_H-M   'P 1'
#
loop_
_entity.id
_entity.type
_entity.pdbx_description
1 polymer ?
#
loop_
_entity_poly.entity_id
_entity_poly.type
_entity_poly.pdbx_seq_one_letter_code
_entity_poly.pdbx_strand_id
1 'polypeptide(L)'
;MQYDLDGSDLLVGIDNVAGAFPNLKHSNALAALHVRRCGSLNHVKVADYELTKAAEYCPNAQVLQGKVTDFSATGGNVSGVKVAMHNGETLEVSTSNVVFATGPLFENTLDMLKQRDMSSYDVPIINELHCPAIVDDVDHVLPPTMPLTFDSDPMGKLEFSEEDRKEIMADPSAARMLDEYPGGVHVRPYNGDKMMLVWTYDIESVPAHYPVKDVIDRRFPEVCVRRSVSDHQSFKIDHHK
;
A
#
# COMPACT_ATOMS: atom_id res chain seq x y z
N MET A 1 11.52 -9.22 34.01
CA MET A 1 11.62 -10.28 32.98
C MET A 1 12.06 -9.58 31.71
N GLN A 2 13.29 -9.83 31.24
CA GLN A 2 13.80 -9.22 30.00
C GLN A 2 13.12 -9.99 28.86
N TYR A 3 12.13 -9.37 28.21
CA TYR A 3 11.50 -9.98 27.06
C TYR A 3 12.53 -10.06 25.93
N ASP A 4 12.73 -11.27 25.41
CA ASP A 4 13.38 -11.45 24.12
C ASP A 4 12.52 -10.72 23.06
N LEU A 5 13.12 -9.73 22.39
CA LEU A 5 12.39 -8.84 21.49
C LEU A 5 12.26 -9.43 20.08
N ASP A 6 12.84 -10.60 19.83
CA ASP A 6 12.74 -11.29 18.56
C ASP A 6 11.56 -12.29 18.56
N GLY A 7 11.06 -12.61 17.35
CA GLY A 7 10.03 -13.63 17.13
C GLY A 7 8.58 -13.10 17.08
N SER A 8 7.65 -14.02 17.31
CA SER A 8 6.20 -13.76 17.29
C SER A 8 5.49 -14.54 18.39
N ASP A 9 4.38 -14.01 18.87
CA ASP A 9 3.49 -14.63 19.86
C ASP A 9 2.16 -15.00 19.21
N LEU A 10 1.71 -16.23 19.42
CA LEU A 10 0.32 -16.61 19.16
C LEU A 10 -0.48 -16.44 20.46
N LEU A 11 -1.30 -15.39 20.52
CA LEU A 11 -2.18 -15.10 21.64
C LEU A 11 -3.52 -15.79 21.37
N VAL A 12 -3.91 -16.76 22.19
CA VAL A 12 -5.18 -17.50 22.01
C VAL A 12 -6.19 -17.09 23.08
N GLY A 13 -7.40 -16.74 22.67
CA GLY A 13 -8.49 -16.29 23.53
C GLY A 13 -8.45 -14.79 23.84
N ILE A 14 -9.64 -14.20 23.93
CA ILE A 14 -9.82 -12.75 24.08
C ILE A 14 -9.12 -12.17 25.32
N ASP A 15 -9.01 -12.92 26.41
CA ASP A 15 -8.32 -12.46 27.63
C ASP A 15 -6.82 -12.25 27.40
N ASN A 16 -6.17 -13.14 26.64
CA ASN A 16 -4.75 -13.02 26.30
C ASN A 16 -4.52 -11.89 25.29
N VAL A 17 -5.42 -11.74 24.30
CA VAL A 17 -5.38 -10.64 23.33
C VAL A 17 -5.55 -9.30 24.03
N ALA A 18 -6.57 -9.16 24.89
CA ALA A 18 -6.83 -7.94 25.65
C ALA A 18 -5.73 -7.63 26.67
N GLY A 19 -5.07 -8.66 27.21
CA GLY A 19 -3.93 -8.50 28.11
C GLY A 19 -2.72 -7.86 27.41
N ALA A 20 -2.45 -8.22 26.16
CA ALA A 20 -1.37 -7.62 25.37
C ALA A 20 -1.79 -6.31 24.69
N PHE A 21 -3.02 -6.25 24.19
CA PHE A 21 -3.59 -5.14 23.43
C PHE A 21 -4.98 -4.76 23.98
N PRO A 22 -5.05 -3.94 25.04
CA PRO A 22 -6.32 -3.58 25.68
C PRO A 22 -7.37 -2.99 24.74
N ASN A 23 -6.93 -2.29 23.70
CA ASN A 23 -7.80 -1.69 22.69
C ASN A 23 -8.59 -2.72 21.87
N LEU A 24 -8.15 -3.99 21.85
CA LEU A 24 -8.80 -5.08 21.13
C LEU A 24 -9.76 -5.89 22.02
N LYS A 25 -10.03 -5.46 23.26
CA LYS A 25 -10.86 -6.22 24.22
C LYS A 25 -12.25 -6.58 23.70
N HIS A 26 -12.84 -5.76 22.83
CA HIS A 26 -14.19 -5.97 22.30
C HIS A 26 -14.20 -6.41 20.83
N SER A 27 -13.05 -6.85 20.28
CA SER A 27 -12.98 -7.34 18.90
C SER A 27 -13.58 -8.74 18.72
N ASN A 28 -13.87 -9.46 19.82
CA ASN A 28 -14.25 -10.88 19.81
C ASN A 28 -13.20 -11.81 19.15
N ALA A 29 -11.94 -11.37 19.03
CA ALA A 29 -10.88 -12.15 18.44
C ALA A 29 -10.67 -13.49 19.19
N LEU A 30 -10.65 -14.58 18.42
CA LEU A 30 -10.35 -15.93 18.94
C LEU A 30 -8.84 -16.11 19.16
N ALA A 31 -8.02 -15.46 18.35
CA ALA A 31 -6.57 -15.43 18.48
C ALA A 31 -5.97 -14.20 17.80
N ALA A 32 -4.73 -13.85 18.13
CA ALA A 32 -3.94 -12.85 17.43
C ALA A 32 -2.49 -13.31 17.26
N LEU A 33 -1.92 -13.08 16.08
CA LEU A 33 -0.48 -13.25 15.84
C LEU A 33 0.22 -11.90 16.07
N HIS A 34 0.93 -11.78 17.18
CA HIS A 34 1.72 -10.59 17.49
C HIS A 34 3.16 -10.76 17.00
N VAL A 35 3.53 -10.04 15.95
CA VAL A 35 4.91 -10.02 15.46
C VAL A 35 5.69 -8.90 16.14
N ARG A 36 6.71 -9.26 16.92
CA ARG A 36 7.49 -8.28 17.70
C ARG A 36 8.40 -7.47 16.78
N ARG A 37 8.67 -6.21 17.17
CA ARG A 37 9.48 -5.23 16.40
C ARG A 37 8.93 -4.90 15.00
N CYS A 38 7.72 -5.35 14.68
CA CYS A 38 6.97 -4.88 13.52
C CYS A 38 6.16 -3.63 13.87
N GLY A 39 5.70 -2.96 12.82
CA GLY A 39 4.90 -1.76 12.94
C GLY A 39 4.83 -1.06 11.60
N SER A 40 4.60 0.25 11.66
CA SER A 40 4.52 1.10 10.47
C SER A 40 5.61 2.15 10.48
N LEU A 41 6.15 2.46 9.31
CA LEU A 41 7.07 3.57 9.09
C LEU A 41 6.48 4.59 8.11
N ASN A 42 7.01 5.81 8.13
CA ASN A 42 6.70 6.81 7.11
C ASN A 42 7.66 6.62 5.94
N HIS A 43 7.19 6.00 4.86
CA HIS A 43 8.00 5.63 3.71
C HIS A 43 8.62 6.84 3.00
N VAL A 44 7.92 7.99 2.95
CA VAL A 44 8.46 9.22 2.36
C VAL A 44 9.64 9.73 3.17
N LYS A 45 9.50 9.81 4.50
CA LYS A 45 10.59 10.25 5.38
C LYS A 45 11.79 9.30 5.35
N VAL A 46 11.54 8.00 5.24
CA VAL A 46 12.60 7.00 5.09
C VAL A 46 13.32 7.20 3.76
N ALA A 47 12.60 7.36 2.65
CA ALA A 47 13.20 7.61 1.34
C ALA A 47 14.04 8.90 1.33
N ASP A 48 13.55 10.00 1.92
CA ASP A 48 14.29 11.26 2.04
C ASP A 48 15.58 11.09 2.86
N TYR A 49 15.49 10.33 3.96
CA TYR A 49 16.64 10.02 4.80
C TYR A 49 17.66 9.16 4.06
N GLU A 50 17.22 8.12 3.35
CA GLU A 50 18.08 7.25 2.56
C GLU A 50 18.77 8.00 1.42
N LEU A 51 18.07 8.91 0.74
CA LEU A 51 18.66 9.76 -0.29
C LEU A 51 19.72 10.70 0.30
N THR A 52 19.44 11.27 1.49
CA THR A 52 20.42 12.10 2.22
C THR A 52 21.66 11.28 2.56
N LYS A 53 21.49 10.06 3.08
CA LYS A 53 22.62 9.17 3.39
C LYS A 53 23.39 8.71 2.16
N ALA A 54 22.69 8.41 1.06
CA ALA A 54 23.34 8.08 -0.20
C ALA A 54 24.23 9.23 -0.69
N ALA A 55 23.79 10.49 -0.58
CA ALA A 55 24.60 11.65 -0.94
C ALA A 55 25.81 11.84 0.01
N GLU A 56 25.66 11.57 1.31
CA GLU A 56 26.78 11.61 2.27
C GLU A 56 27.85 10.55 1.97
N TYR A 57 27.44 9.31 1.65
CA TYR A 57 28.36 8.20 1.34
C TYR A 57 28.92 8.27 -0.09
N CYS A 58 28.21 8.91 -1.01
CA CYS A 58 28.59 9.08 -2.40
C CYS A 58 28.59 10.57 -2.78
N PRO A 59 29.57 11.37 -2.31
CA PRO A 59 29.55 12.83 -2.48
C PRO A 59 29.61 13.31 -3.95
N ASN A 60 30.00 12.43 -4.88
CA ASN A 60 30.02 12.70 -6.31
C ASN A 60 28.76 12.20 -7.04
N ALA A 61 27.82 11.57 -6.34
CA ALA A 61 26.56 11.15 -6.93
C ALA A 61 25.75 12.36 -7.36
N GLN A 62 25.12 12.25 -8.52
CA GLN A 62 24.27 13.30 -9.07
C GLN A 62 22.85 12.77 -9.19
N VAL A 63 21.88 13.60 -8.79
CA VAL A 63 20.46 13.30 -8.97
C VAL A 63 19.98 14.02 -10.22
N LEU A 64 19.52 13.26 -11.20
CA LEU A 64 18.92 13.79 -12.42
C LEU A 64 17.42 13.50 -12.42
N GLN A 65 16.60 14.54 -12.40
CA GLN A 65 15.14 14.40 -12.49
C GLN A 65 14.68 14.55 -13.95
N GLY A 66 14.24 13.45 -14.54
CA GLY A 66 13.68 13.39 -15.89
C GLY A 66 13.12 12.01 -16.18
N LYS A 67 12.68 11.79 -17.41
CA LYS A 67 12.15 10.50 -17.87
C LYS A 67 13.19 9.78 -18.72
N VAL A 68 13.57 8.57 -18.34
CA VAL A 68 14.35 7.69 -19.23
C VAL A 68 13.48 7.34 -20.44
N THR A 69 14.02 7.57 -21.63
CA THR A 69 13.29 7.33 -22.89
C THR A 69 13.93 6.26 -23.75
N ASP A 70 15.22 5.98 -23.58
CA ASP A 70 15.98 5.09 -24.46
C ASP A 70 17.36 4.76 -23.83
N PHE A 71 18.00 3.71 -24.37
CA PHE A 71 19.35 3.30 -24.00
C PHE A 71 20.27 3.33 -25.23
N SER A 72 21.50 3.80 -25.04
CA SER A 72 22.58 3.70 -26.02
C SER A 72 23.32 2.38 -25.82
N ALA A 73 23.70 1.73 -26.93
CA ALA A 73 24.37 0.43 -26.92
C ALA A 73 25.60 0.44 -27.83
N THR A 74 26.70 -0.13 -27.35
CA THR A 74 27.94 -0.32 -28.12
C THR A 74 28.45 -1.73 -27.91
N GLY A 75 28.61 -2.52 -28.98
CA GLY A 75 29.13 -3.88 -28.90
C GLY A 75 28.31 -4.80 -27.99
N GLY A 76 26.98 -4.69 -28.03
CA GLY A 76 26.06 -5.49 -27.20
C GLY A 76 25.98 -5.08 -25.73
N ASN A 77 26.64 -4.00 -25.32
CA ASN A 77 26.64 -3.52 -23.94
C ASN A 77 26.01 -2.13 -23.85
N VAL A 78 25.43 -1.80 -22.70
CA VAL A 78 24.96 -0.43 -22.44
C VAL A 78 26.16 0.51 -22.51
N SER A 79 25.98 1.63 -23.19
CA SER A 79 26.96 2.72 -23.27
C SER A 79 26.41 4.07 -22.82
N GLY A 80 25.07 4.18 -22.65
CA GLY A 80 24.46 5.36 -22.08
C GLY A 80 22.96 5.24 -21.87
N VAL A 81 22.40 6.24 -21.18
CA VAL A 81 20.97 6.39 -20.91
C VAL A 81 20.52 7.75 -21.43
N LYS A 82 19.42 7.79 -22.18
CA LYS A 82 18.81 9.05 -22.63
C LYS A 82 17.68 9.44 -21.70
N VAL A 83 17.72 10.69 -21.25
CA VAL A 83 16.78 11.25 -20.28
C VAL A 83 16.13 12.49 -20.88
N ALA A 84 14.82 12.42 -21.08
CA ALA A 84 14.00 13.58 -21.42
C ALA A 84 13.82 14.45 -20.19
N MET A 85 14.22 15.72 -20.30
CA MET A 85 14.18 16.71 -19.24
C MET A 85 12.88 17.52 -19.32
N HIS A 86 12.46 18.10 -18.19
CA HIS A 86 11.23 18.90 -18.13
C HIS A 86 11.26 20.16 -19.01
N ASN A 87 12.45 20.68 -19.33
CA ASN A 87 12.65 21.82 -20.23
C ASN A 87 12.55 21.43 -21.73
N GLY A 88 12.29 20.17 -22.06
CA GLY A 88 12.22 19.65 -23.43
C GLY A 88 13.56 19.20 -24.01
N GLU A 89 14.67 19.42 -23.30
CA GLU A 89 15.98 18.90 -23.70
C GLU A 89 16.07 17.38 -23.49
N THR A 90 16.97 16.73 -24.23
CA THR A 90 17.37 15.35 -23.96
C THR A 90 18.82 15.34 -23.53
N LEU A 91 19.08 14.78 -22.36
CA LEU A 91 20.43 14.55 -21.85
C LEU A 91 20.83 13.09 -22.06
N GLU A 92 22.10 12.87 -22.38
CA GLU A 92 22.69 11.54 -22.45
C GLU A 92 23.69 11.36 -21.32
N VAL A 93 23.48 10.33 -20.50
CA VAL A 93 24.39 9.95 -19.42
C VAL A 93 25.18 8.74 -19.89
N SER A 94 26.47 8.93 -20.19
CA SER A 94 27.35 7.82 -20.57
C SER A 94 27.60 6.90 -19.37
N THR A 95 27.31 5.62 -19.54
CA THR A 95 27.52 4.60 -18.51
C THR A 95 27.62 3.21 -19.13
N SER A 96 28.45 2.36 -18.55
CA SER A 96 28.53 0.94 -18.92
C SER A 96 27.56 0.05 -18.13
N ASN A 97 26.95 0.58 -17.06
CA ASN A 97 26.10 -0.18 -16.15
C ASN A 97 24.83 0.60 -15.83
N VAL A 98 23.71 -0.11 -15.76
CA VAL A 98 22.41 0.43 -15.35
C VAL A 98 21.74 -0.55 -14.40
N VAL A 99 21.13 -0.03 -13.34
CA VAL A 99 20.31 -0.80 -12.40
C VAL A 99 18.88 -0.28 -12.51
N PHE A 100 17.93 -1.19 -12.77
CA PHE A 100 16.52 -0.83 -12.85
C PHE A 100 15.88 -0.88 -11.46
N ALA A 101 15.50 0.29 -10.96
CA ALA A 101 14.66 0.48 -9.77
C ALA A 101 13.33 1.15 -10.15
N THR A 102 12.74 0.72 -11.26
CA THR A 102 11.61 1.39 -11.93
C THR A 102 10.22 0.94 -11.45
N GLY A 103 10.17 0.11 -10.39
CA GLY A 103 8.92 -0.34 -9.78
C GLY A 103 7.99 -1.00 -10.80
N PRO A 104 6.67 -0.68 -10.80
CA PRO A 104 5.71 -1.23 -11.75
C PRO A 104 6.05 -0.96 -13.24
N LEU A 105 6.89 0.04 -13.54
CA LEU A 105 7.31 0.38 -14.90
C LEU A 105 8.52 -0.43 -15.40
N PHE A 106 8.89 -1.50 -14.69
CA PHE A 106 10.02 -2.35 -15.06
C PHE A 106 9.87 -2.94 -16.46
N GLU A 107 8.70 -3.49 -16.81
CA GLU A 107 8.46 -4.08 -18.12
C GLU A 107 8.65 -3.05 -19.25
N ASN A 108 8.10 -1.85 -19.08
CA ASN A 108 8.29 -0.74 -20.02
C ASN A 108 9.78 -0.37 -20.20
N THR A 109 10.56 -0.46 -19.12
CA THR A 109 12.00 -0.16 -19.16
C THR A 109 12.77 -1.30 -19.86
N LEU A 110 12.38 -2.55 -19.60
CA LEU A 110 12.96 -3.73 -20.23
C LEU A 110 12.67 -3.78 -21.73
N ASP A 111 11.47 -3.36 -22.15
CA ASP A 111 11.10 -3.29 -23.56
C ASP A 111 11.97 -2.31 -24.34
N MET A 112 12.46 -1.22 -23.72
CA MET A 112 13.45 -0.34 -24.35
C MET A 112 14.76 -1.09 -24.66
N LEU A 113 15.20 -2.01 -23.79
CA LEU A 113 16.37 -2.86 -24.07
C LEU A 113 16.07 -3.91 -25.13
N LYS A 114 14.86 -4.49 -25.16
CA LYS A 114 14.45 -5.44 -26.21
C LYS A 114 14.45 -4.78 -27.60
N GLN A 115 13.96 -3.55 -27.69
CA GLN A 115 13.99 -2.75 -28.93
C GLN A 115 15.42 -2.46 -29.43
N ARG A 116 16.42 -2.58 -28.55
CA ARG A 116 17.85 -2.43 -28.85
C ARG A 116 18.57 -3.77 -29.06
N ASP A 117 17.84 -4.89 -29.08
CA ASP A 117 18.42 -6.24 -29.16
C ASP A 117 19.43 -6.52 -28.04
N MET A 118 19.21 -5.91 -26.86
CA MET A 118 20.09 -6.03 -25.68
C MET A 118 19.56 -7.01 -24.65
N SER A 119 18.31 -7.42 -24.78
CA SER A 119 17.67 -8.40 -23.91
C SER A 119 16.57 -9.12 -24.68
N SER A 120 16.40 -10.40 -24.42
CA SER A 120 15.27 -11.21 -24.88
C SER A 120 14.47 -11.77 -23.70
N TYR A 121 14.73 -11.30 -22.48
CA TYR A 121 14.08 -11.82 -21.28
C TYR A 121 12.69 -11.20 -21.12
N ASP A 122 11.72 -12.04 -20.81
CA ASP A 122 10.45 -11.63 -20.27
C ASP A 122 10.43 -11.94 -18.77
N VAL A 123 10.19 -10.92 -17.95
CA VAL A 123 10.09 -11.07 -16.49
C VAL A 123 8.61 -11.03 -16.15
N PRO A 124 8.02 -12.09 -15.59
CA PRO A 124 6.59 -12.12 -15.29
C PRO A 124 6.30 -11.24 -14.08
N ILE A 125 5.92 -9.98 -14.32
CA ILE A 125 5.52 -9.05 -13.27
C ILE A 125 4.00 -8.94 -13.28
N ILE A 126 3.39 -9.25 -12.14
CA ILE A 126 1.97 -9.02 -11.89
C ILE A 126 1.88 -7.76 -11.05
N ASN A 127 1.12 -6.77 -11.53
CA ASN A 127 0.82 -5.57 -10.76
C ASN A 127 -0.62 -5.65 -10.26
N GLU A 128 -0.83 -5.36 -8.99
CA GLU A 128 -2.14 -5.25 -8.35
C GLU A 128 -2.32 -3.82 -7.86
N LEU A 129 -3.54 -3.30 -7.96
CA LEU A 129 -3.82 -1.96 -7.50
C LEU A 129 -4.02 -1.95 -5.98
N HIS A 130 -3.19 -1.17 -5.28
CA HIS A 130 -3.28 -1.05 -3.84
C HIS A 130 -3.23 0.41 -3.41
N CYS A 131 -4.23 0.85 -2.64
CA CYS A 131 -4.27 2.21 -2.13
C CYS A 131 -4.56 2.25 -0.62
N PRO A 132 -3.93 3.16 0.13
CA PRO A 132 -4.39 3.52 1.46
C PRO A 132 -5.49 4.57 1.38
N ALA A 133 -6.51 4.42 2.22
CA ALA A 133 -7.49 5.46 2.53
C ALA A 133 -7.07 6.16 3.83
N ILE A 134 -7.01 7.49 3.81
CA ILE A 134 -6.81 8.30 5.01
C ILE A 134 -8.11 9.07 5.24
N VAL A 135 -8.72 8.86 6.40
CA VAL A 135 -10.01 9.46 6.78
C VAL A 135 -9.90 10.07 8.17
N ASP A 136 -10.73 11.08 8.42
CA ASP A 136 -10.82 11.70 9.74
C ASP A 136 -11.48 10.73 10.73
N ASP A 137 -10.85 10.54 11.88
CA ASP A 137 -11.35 9.79 13.02
C ASP A 137 -12.06 10.74 14.00
N VAL A 138 -13.18 11.29 13.54
CA VAL A 138 -13.95 12.35 14.24
C VAL A 138 -14.41 11.89 15.63
N ASP A 139 -14.74 10.61 15.76
CA ASP A 139 -15.21 10.01 17.00
C ASP A 139 -14.08 9.44 17.87
N HIS A 140 -12.82 9.58 17.42
CA HIS A 140 -11.62 9.06 18.09
C HIS A 140 -11.73 7.57 18.44
N VAL A 141 -12.27 6.79 17.50
CA VAL A 141 -12.50 5.35 17.65
C VAL A 141 -11.17 4.61 17.75
N LEU A 142 -10.11 5.12 17.09
CA LEU A 142 -8.77 4.56 17.17
C LEU A 142 -7.91 5.32 18.19
N PRO A 143 -7.54 4.72 19.32
CA PRO A 143 -6.62 5.34 20.25
C PRO A 143 -5.25 5.49 19.57
N PRO A 144 -4.50 6.59 19.83
CA PRO A 144 -3.17 6.81 19.23
C PRO A 144 -2.15 5.70 19.52
N THR A 145 -2.39 4.89 20.57
CA THR A 145 -1.56 3.76 20.97
C THR A 145 -1.94 2.44 20.29
N MET A 146 -2.96 2.42 19.44
CA MET A 146 -3.37 1.20 18.76
C MET A 146 -2.26 0.71 17.82
N PRO A 147 -1.89 -0.59 17.89
CA PRO A 147 -0.91 -1.13 16.96
C PRO A 147 -1.47 -1.16 15.54
N LEU A 148 -0.59 -1.25 14.54
CA LEU A 148 -0.99 -1.64 13.20
C LEU A 148 -1.65 -3.02 13.29
N THR A 149 -2.95 -3.07 13.03
CA THR A 149 -3.78 -4.25 13.25
C THR A 149 -4.25 -4.80 11.93
N PHE A 150 -4.22 -6.13 11.80
CA PHE A 150 -4.65 -6.87 10.63
C PHE A 150 -5.84 -7.75 11.00
N ASP A 151 -7.02 -7.44 10.45
CA ASP A 151 -8.16 -8.35 10.54
C ASP A 151 -8.06 -9.38 9.42
N SER A 152 -7.95 -10.65 9.81
CA SER A 152 -7.77 -11.76 8.89
C SER A 152 -9.06 -12.54 8.61
N ASP A 153 -10.14 -12.23 9.32
CA ASP A 153 -11.39 -12.94 9.15
C ASP A 153 -12.06 -12.56 7.82
N PRO A 154 -12.74 -13.50 7.12
CA PRO A 154 -13.50 -13.17 5.93
C PRO A 154 -14.58 -12.13 6.23
N MET A 155 -14.56 -11.02 5.49
CA MET A 155 -15.48 -9.90 5.71
C MET A 155 -16.87 -10.15 5.12
N GLY A 156 -17.03 -11.04 4.13
CA GLY A 156 -18.33 -11.32 3.52
C GLY A 156 -18.90 -10.07 2.83
N LYS A 157 -20.20 -9.81 2.93
CA LYS A 157 -20.84 -8.69 2.20
C LYS A 157 -20.88 -7.41 3.03
N LEU A 158 -20.74 -6.27 2.36
CA LEU A 158 -21.02 -4.96 2.96
C LEU A 158 -22.53 -4.79 3.17
N GLU A 159 -22.90 -4.09 4.23
CA GLU A 159 -24.29 -3.76 4.53
C GLU A 159 -24.71 -2.47 3.82
N PHE A 160 -25.84 -2.54 3.11
CA PHE A 160 -26.44 -1.42 2.39
C PHE A 160 -27.92 -1.31 2.71
N SER A 161 -28.43 -0.08 2.70
CA SER A 161 -29.87 0.16 2.68
C SER A 161 -30.47 -0.40 1.38
N GLU A 162 -31.77 -0.69 1.36
CA GLU A 162 -32.46 -1.10 0.13
C GLU A 162 -32.37 -0.03 -0.98
N GLU A 163 -32.25 1.24 -0.61
CA GLU A 163 -32.11 2.33 -1.56
C GLU A 163 -30.69 2.40 -2.13
N ASP A 164 -29.66 2.41 -1.27
CA ASP A 164 -28.25 2.33 -1.66
C ASP A 164 -28.00 1.14 -2.58
N ARG A 165 -28.60 -0.01 -2.24
CA ARG A 165 -28.45 -1.24 -3.03
C ARG A 165 -29.02 -1.08 -4.44
N LYS A 166 -30.17 -0.41 -4.62
CA LYS A 166 -30.72 -0.13 -5.96
C LYS A 166 -29.83 0.81 -6.75
N GLU A 167 -29.29 1.84 -6.11
CA GLU A 167 -28.36 2.79 -6.75
C GLU A 167 -27.10 2.07 -7.23
N ILE A 168 -26.49 1.24 -6.38
CA ILE A 168 -25.31 0.44 -6.71
C ILE A 168 -25.61 -0.54 -7.85
N MET A 169 -26.77 -1.21 -7.83
CA MET A 169 -27.17 -2.12 -8.92
C MET A 169 -27.40 -1.41 -10.25
N ALA A 170 -27.70 -0.11 -10.24
CA ALA A 170 -27.89 0.70 -11.44
C ALA A 170 -26.58 1.24 -12.03
N ASP A 171 -25.48 1.22 -11.26
CA ASP A 171 -24.15 1.65 -11.69
C ASP A 171 -23.21 0.42 -11.87
N PRO A 172 -22.92 -0.01 -13.10
CA PRO A 172 -22.02 -1.12 -13.36
C PRO A 172 -20.63 -0.94 -12.77
N SER A 173 -20.16 0.31 -12.61
CA SER A 173 -18.86 0.55 -12.00
C SER A 173 -18.85 0.21 -10.51
N ALA A 174 -20.00 0.24 -9.84
CA ALA A 174 -20.16 0.00 -8.40
C ALA A 174 -20.49 -1.44 -8.05
N ALA A 175 -20.68 -2.30 -9.06
CA ALA A 175 -21.15 -3.67 -8.88
C ALA A 175 -20.35 -4.47 -7.83
N ARG A 176 -19.02 -4.25 -7.77
CA ARG A 176 -18.11 -4.91 -6.81
C ARG A 176 -18.46 -4.65 -5.35
N MET A 177 -19.12 -3.52 -5.04
CA MET A 177 -19.57 -3.22 -3.68
C MET A 177 -20.55 -4.27 -3.14
N LEU A 178 -21.23 -5.00 -4.02
CA LEU A 178 -22.20 -6.04 -3.65
C LEU A 178 -21.59 -7.46 -3.57
N ASP A 179 -20.30 -7.61 -3.88
CA ASP A 179 -19.60 -8.88 -3.83
C ASP A 179 -19.22 -9.28 -2.40
N GLU A 180 -18.72 -10.50 -2.25
CA GLU A 180 -18.11 -10.95 -1.01
C GLU A 180 -16.66 -10.48 -0.94
N TYR A 181 -16.31 -9.88 0.20
CA TYR A 181 -15.01 -9.34 0.46
C TYR A 181 -14.16 -10.31 1.31
N PRO A 182 -12.85 -10.43 1.00
CA PRO A 182 -11.93 -11.23 1.79
C PRO A 182 -11.57 -10.53 3.11
N GLY A 183 -10.87 -11.24 3.99
CA GLY A 183 -10.14 -10.61 5.09
C GLY A 183 -8.97 -9.75 4.60
N GLY A 184 -8.19 -9.23 5.54
CA GLY A 184 -7.03 -8.39 5.27
C GLY A 184 -7.34 -6.90 5.30
N VAL A 185 -8.26 -6.48 6.15
CA VAL A 185 -8.43 -5.05 6.47
C VAL A 185 -7.36 -4.67 7.48
N HIS A 186 -6.60 -3.63 7.18
CA HIS A 186 -5.53 -3.14 8.04
C HIS A 186 -5.80 -1.70 8.43
N VAL A 187 -5.71 -1.44 9.73
CA VAL A 187 -6.04 -0.15 10.30
C VAL A 187 -4.95 0.30 11.27
N ARG A 188 -4.67 1.60 11.26
CA ARG A 188 -3.83 2.25 12.27
C ARG A 188 -4.18 3.72 12.45
N PRO A 189 -3.85 4.30 13.61
CA PRO A 189 -3.80 5.75 13.77
C PRO A 189 -2.84 6.38 12.76
N TYR A 190 -3.19 7.58 12.29
CA TYR A 190 -2.40 8.34 11.33
C TYR A 190 -2.48 9.84 11.63
N ASN A 191 -1.36 10.46 12.01
CA ASN A 191 -1.25 11.91 12.17
C ASN A 191 -2.37 12.60 12.97
N GLY A 192 -2.47 12.33 14.28
CA GLY A 192 -3.40 13.02 15.17
C GLY A 192 -4.79 12.40 15.12
N ASP A 193 -5.74 13.11 14.52
CA ASP A 193 -7.17 12.78 14.47
C ASP A 193 -7.57 12.00 13.22
N LYS A 194 -6.63 11.31 12.56
CA LYS A 194 -6.92 10.54 11.35
C LYS A 194 -6.59 9.08 11.55
N MET A 195 -7.21 8.26 10.72
CA MET A 195 -6.90 6.86 10.59
C MET A 195 -6.47 6.55 9.17
N MET A 196 -5.58 5.57 9.04
CA MET A 196 -5.22 4.98 7.76
C MET A 196 -5.80 3.58 7.69
N LEU A 197 -6.59 3.36 6.65
CA LEU A 197 -7.22 2.10 6.31
C LEU A 197 -6.62 1.58 5.02
N VAL A 198 -6.39 0.28 4.97
CA VAL A 198 -5.79 -0.40 3.82
C VAL A 198 -6.49 -1.73 3.66
N TRP A 199 -6.94 -2.06 2.46
CA TRP A 199 -7.61 -3.33 2.20
C TRP A 199 -7.26 -3.85 0.80
N THR A 200 -6.65 -5.03 0.75
CA THR A 200 -6.28 -5.74 -0.48
C THR A 200 -7.41 -6.61 -1.00
N TYR A 201 -8.63 -6.09 -1.12
CA TYR A 201 -9.74 -6.86 -1.71
C TYR A 201 -9.71 -6.87 -3.24
N ASP A 202 -9.01 -5.90 -3.84
CA ASP A 202 -8.74 -5.87 -5.27
C ASP A 202 -7.38 -6.47 -5.60
N ILE A 203 -7.42 -7.74 -6.02
CA ILE A 203 -6.26 -8.53 -6.40
C ILE A 203 -6.23 -8.80 -7.91
N GLU A 204 -7.06 -8.11 -8.69
CA GLU A 204 -7.04 -8.28 -10.14
C GLU A 204 -5.75 -7.69 -10.69
N SER A 205 -5.08 -8.47 -11.55
CA SER A 205 -3.89 -8.00 -12.24
C SER A 205 -4.25 -6.84 -13.15
N VAL A 206 -3.55 -5.72 -13.01
CA VAL A 206 -3.70 -4.53 -13.84
C VAL A 206 -2.38 -4.20 -14.55
N PRO A 207 -2.41 -3.59 -15.74
CA PRO A 207 -1.22 -2.98 -16.32
C PRO A 207 -0.70 -1.86 -15.41
N ALA A 208 0.61 -1.65 -15.39
CA ALA A 208 1.18 -0.49 -14.72
C ALA A 208 0.67 0.81 -15.36
N HIS A 209 -0.03 1.64 -14.59
CA HIS A 209 -0.61 2.90 -15.06
C HIS A 209 -0.16 4.07 -14.18
N TYR A 210 0.35 5.13 -14.82
CA TYR A 210 0.68 6.38 -14.16
C TYR A 210 0.11 7.58 -14.96
N PRO A 211 -0.56 8.53 -14.29
CA PRO A 211 -0.72 8.65 -12.84
C PRO A 211 -1.80 7.68 -12.28
N VAL A 212 -1.50 7.04 -11.15
CA VAL A 212 -2.35 6.00 -10.52
C VAL A 212 -3.77 6.50 -10.20
N LYS A 213 -3.94 7.80 -9.96
CA LYS A 213 -5.25 8.43 -9.71
C LYS A 213 -6.29 8.21 -10.81
N ASP A 214 -5.86 7.91 -12.02
CA ASP A 214 -6.75 7.70 -13.17
C ASP A 214 -7.41 6.31 -13.15
N VAL A 215 -6.84 5.36 -12.38
CA VAL A 215 -7.29 3.97 -12.30
C VAL A 215 -7.76 3.56 -10.90
N ILE A 216 -7.66 4.45 -9.91
CA ILE A 216 -8.15 4.16 -8.54
C ILE A 216 -9.67 4.22 -8.47
N ASP A 217 -10.27 3.21 -7.83
CA ASP A 217 -11.68 3.27 -7.43
C ASP A 217 -11.89 4.38 -6.38
N ARG A 218 -12.68 5.38 -6.76
CA ARG A 218 -12.99 6.53 -5.90
C ARG A 218 -13.80 6.17 -4.66
N ARG A 219 -14.48 5.03 -4.65
CA ARG A 219 -15.28 4.53 -3.52
C ARG A 219 -14.44 3.71 -2.54
N PHE A 220 -13.18 3.44 -2.85
CA PHE A 220 -12.30 2.67 -1.96
C PHE A 220 -12.30 3.17 -0.50
N PRO A 221 -12.26 4.49 -0.22
CA PRO A 221 -12.35 4.96 1.17
C PRO A 221 -13.68 4.59 1.85
N GLU A 222 -14.80 4.69 1.13
CA GLU A 222 -16.12 4.32 1.65
C GLU A 222 -16.19 2.82 1.96
N VAL A 223 -15.70 1.98 1.05
CA VAL A 223 -15.63 0.52 1.24
C VAL A 223 -14.85 0.18 2.50
N CYS A 224 -13.68 0.80 2.70
CA CYS A 224 -12.86 0.61 3.89
C CYS A 224 -13.55 1.07 5.19
N VAL A 225 -14.22 2.22 5.16
CA VAL A 225 -14.89 2.79 6.36
C VAL A 225 -16.12 2.00 6.73
N ARG A 226 -17.01 1.69 5.77
CA ARG A 226 -18.26 0.95 6.04
C ARG A 226 -17.99 -0.33 6.81
N ARG A 227 -16.91 -1.05 6.46
CA ARG A 227 -16.52 -2.26 7.18
C ARG A 227 -15.84 -2.00 8.51
N SER A 228 -14.93 -1.03 8.56
CA SER A 228 -14.27 -0.65 9.81
C SER A 228 -15.30 -0.28 10.88
N VAL A 229 -16.38 0.42 10.52
CA VAL A 229 -17.46 0.76 11.45
C VAL A 229 -18.32 -0.45 11.82
N SER A 230 -18.59 -1.39 10.92
CA SER A 230 -19.38 -2.60 11.22
C SER A 230 -18.71 -3.53 12.24
N ASP A 231 -17.39 -3.74 12.16
CA ASP A 231 -16.67 -4.53 13.19
C ASP A 231 -16.49 -3.75 14.49
N HIS A 232 -16.45 -2.42 14.42
CA HIS A 232 -16.54 -1.54 15.59
C HIS A 232 -17.98 -1.39 16.12
N GLN A 233 -19.04 -1.79 15.41
CA GLN A 233 -20.39 -1.88 15.99
C GLN A 233 -20.55 -3.09 16.94
N SER A 234 -19.56 -3.98 16.99
CA SER A 234 -19.32 -4.88 18.13
C SER A 234 -18.97 -4.13 19.41
N PHE A 235 -18.45 -2.90 19.30
CA PHE A 235 -18.40 -1.93 20.39
C PHE A 235 -19.73 -1.18 20.37
N LYS A 236 -20.66 -1.61 21.22
CA LYS A 236 -21.84 -0.81 21.51
C LYS A 236 -21.40 0.61 21.81
N ILE A 237 -21.86 1.56 20.98
CA ILE A 237 -22.04 2.93 21.41
C ILE A 237 -23.12 2.85 22.50
N ASP A 238 -22.71 2.66 23.75
CA ASP A 238 -23.58 2.93 24.88
C ASP A 238 -23.81 4.44 24.88
N HIS A 239 -24.92 4.85 24.27
CA HIS A 239 -25.55 6.12 24.57
C HIS A 239 -26.03 6.09 26.03
N HIS A 240 -25.12 6.31 26.96
CA HIS A 240 -25.49 6.81 28.26
C HIS A 240 -25.95 8.27 28.09
N LYS A 241 -27.26 8.45 28.23
CA LYS A 241 -27.83 9.70 28.73
C LYS A 241 -27.24 10.03 30.09
#